data_AF-A0A1G0RWZ0-F1
#
_entry.id   AF-A0A1G0RWZ0-F1
#
_cell.length_a   1.000
_cell.length_b   1.000
_cell.length_c   1.000
_cell.angle_alpha   90.00
_cell.angle_beta   90.00
_cell.angle_gamma   90.00
#
_symmetry.space_group_name_H-M   'P 1'
#
loop_
_entity.id
_entity.type
_entity.pdbx_description
1 polymer ?
#
loop_
_entity_poly.entity_id
_entity_poly.type
_entity_poly.pdbx_seq_one_letter_code
_entity_poly.pdbx_strand_id
1 'polypeptide(L)'
;MIPLHVHSNNTFLNGTIPVDKLVQKAAYYELSAMALTDYNSMHGVVQFLKIAIDKNIKPIIGCQIDSPENSSQYVIILARNNKGYSELCKIITSRKLNDDFSLKNLLKKKLENLFILTPSIELIKDLEPRDNLFVELIASKKEKRNNRNRYQFAIENGFKFVVTNPIYFLDQNDFLLHKTLTAIRLKTNIDNLQSEDLADEEFYFKEPSTIENDWRNLSQASKNSEMIANECDVDLKLGEYKFPVYSTPSNIPADTLLWNESFKGLEKRFNSVTDQAKKRLKMELSVISEMGFSNYFLIVWDIVNEANRRGMMTIGRGSAANSLVAFCLELTQIDPLKHNLYFERFLNKARSSPPDFDIDFSWKERDEIIKYIFEKYGYERVAMISTTVTFRARSAFREVAKAFGFTNEEISKYSRKIPWTDAANLPRLSELFPESKGLNFKQEPWKTIVNLASQIARFPRHLSIHPGGIVITPTKITDYVALEYAKNKGLGLIVTQPDMYSIEDLGLIKIDILSQRSLGVLRDTMESIKSRK
;
A
#
# COMPACT_ATOMS: atom_id res chain seq x y z
N MET A 1 -3.61 -1.65 29.11
CA MET A 1 -2.89 -2.64 28.29
C MET A 1 -3.02 -2.19 26.85
N ILE A 2 -1.89 -2.03 26.17
CA ILE A 2 -1.87 -1.54 24.80
C ILE A 2 -2.05 -2.71 23.83
N PRO A 3 -2.99 -2.65 22.86
CA PRO A 3 -3.11 -3.67 21.83
C PRO A 3 -1.91 -3.64 20.89
N LEU A 4 -1.03 -4.65 20.99
CA LEU A 4 0.19 -4.78 20.18
C LEU A 4 0.06 -5.79 19.03
N HIS A 5 -1.02 -6.55 18.96
CA HIS A 5 -1.26 -7.61 17.98
C HIS A 5 -2.65 -7.45 17.37
N VAL A 6 -2.72 -6.74 16.24
CA VAL A 6 -3.97 -6.21 15.69
C VAL A 6 -3.97 -6.30 14.16
N HIS A 7 -5.05 -6.84 13.61
CA HIS A 7 -5.25 -6.98 12.17
C HIS A 7 -6.44 -6.17 11.69
N SER A 8 -6.23 -5.44 10.61
CA SER A 8 -7.29 -4.79 9.86
C SER A 8 -7.72 -5.65 8.66
N ASN A 9 -8.73 -5.19 7.93
CA ASN A 9 -9.12 -5.77 6.64
C ASN A 9 -8.05 -5.62 5.54
N ASN A 10 -6.94 -4.90 5.81
CA ASN A 10 -5.75 -4.91 4.98
C ASN A 10 -4.88 -6.17 5.15
N THR A 11 -5.16 -6.99 6.16
CA THR A 11 -4.85 -8.42 6.10
C THR A 11 -5.90 -9.12 5.23
N PHE A 12 -5.64 -9.13 3.92
CA PHE A 12 -6.63 -9.49 2.91
C PHE A 12 -7.29 -10.85 3.19
N LEU A 13 -8.62 -10.85 3.18
CA LEU A 13 -9.45 -12.06 3.38
C LEU A 13 -9.14 -12.79 4.70
N ASN A 14 -8.68 -12.09 5.72
CA ASN A 14 -8.44 -12.65 7.06
C ASN A 14 -9.01 -11.72 8.15
N GLY A 15 -8.49 -10.48 8.20
CA GLY A 15 -9.00 -9.46 9.10
C GLY A 15 -10.32 -8.92 8.60
N THR A 16 -11.23 -8.64 9.54
CA THR A 16 -12.60 -8.21 9.23
C THR A 16 -12.87 -6.75 9.58
N ILE A 17 -11.89 -6.05 10.17
CA ILE A 17 -12.11 -4.72 10.73
C ILE A 17 -11.49 -3.64 9.83
N PRO A 18 -12.27 -2.73 9.25
CA PRO A 18 -11.73 -1.52 8.63
C PRO A 18 -10.88 -0.71 9.63
N VAL A 19 -9.80 -0.09 9.15
CA VAL A 19 -8.86 0.68 9.98
C VAL A 19 -9.57 1.78 10.79
N ASP A 20 -10.53 2.48 10.20
CA ASP A 20 -11.30 3.52 10.88
C ASP A 20 -12.12 2.98 12.05
N LYS A 21 -12.74 1.80 11.89
CA LYS A 21 -13.50 1.13 12.94
C LYS A 21 -12.61 0.64 14.07
N LEU A 22 -11.42 0.17 13.71
CA LEU A 22 -10.40 -0.27 14.66
C LEU A 22 -9.95 0.87 15.58
N VAL A 23 -9.60 2.03 15.00
CA VAL A 23 -9.20 3.22 15.76
C VAL A 23 -10.38 3.81 16.54
N GLN A 24 -11.60 3.82 15.97
CA GLN A 24 -12.80 4.26 16.69
C GLN A 24 -13.05 3.44 17.95
N LYS A 25 -12.89 2.11 17.89
CA LYS A 25 -13.03 1.22 19.06
C LYS A 25 -11.92 1.46 20.09
N ALA A 26 -10.69 1.73 19.63
CA ALA A 26 -9.58 2.10 20.51
C ALA A 26 -9.87 3.40 21.29
N ALA A 27 -10.37 4.42 20.58
CA ALA A 27 -10.75 5.70 21.17
C ALA A 27 -11.95 5.58 22.12
N TYR A 28 -12.93 4.73 21.80
CA TYR A 28 -14.05 4.42 22.69
C TYR A 28 -13.59 3.86 24.04
N TYR A 29 -12.53 3.05 24.06
CA TYR A 29 -11.91 2.54 25.29
C TYR A 29 -10.82 3.46 25.86
N GLU A 30 -10.70 4.70 25.37
CA GLU A 30 -9.74 5.70 25.85
C GLU A 30 -8.28 5.22 25.87
N LEU A 31 -7.92 4.37 24.90
CA LEU A 31 -6.56 3.86 24.78
C LEU A 31 -5.57 4.99 24.42
N SER A 32 -4.39 5.00 25.03
CA SER A 32 -3.34 5.97 24.69
C SER A 32 -2.58 5.62 23.41
N ALA A 33 -2.52 4.33 23.05
CA ALA A 33 -1.77 3.82 21.91
C ALA A 33 -2.39 2.54 21.36
N MET A 34 -2.02 2.19 20.14
CA MET A 34 -2.36 0.92 19.49
C MET A 34 -1.36 0.58 18.40
N ALA A 35 -1.06 -0.70 18.21
CA ALA A 35 -0.34 -1.16 17.03
C ALA A 35 -1.28 -1.57 15.90
N LEU A 36 -0.81 -1.44 14.66
CA LEU A 36 -1.34 -2.17 13.51
C LEU A 36 -0.28 -3.16 13.05
N THR A 37 -0.62 -4.44 13.03
CA THR A 37 0.31 -5.55 12.74
C THR A 37 -0.27 -6.50 11.70
N ASP A 38 -0.71 -5.95 10.56
CA ASP A 38 -1.26 -6.72 9.46
C ASP A 38 -0.27 -7.81 8.97
N TYR A 39 -0.80 -8.87 8.37
CA TYR A 39 -0.01 -10.05 7.99
C TYR A 39 0.87 -9.77 6.78
N ASN A 40 2.19 -9.90 6.95
CA ASN A 40 3.22 -9.69 5.93
C ASN A 40 3.01 -8.42 5.09
N SER A 41 2.41 -7.38 5.66
CA SER A 41 2.02 -6.22 4.88
C SER A 41 1.84 -4.94 5.68
N MET A 42 1.91 -3.83 4.95
CA MET A 42 1.71 -2.46 5.42
C MET A 42 0.69 -1.70 4.55
N HIS A 43 -0.22 -2.39 3.86
CA HIS A 43 -1.14 -1.74 2.91
C HIS A 43 -1.95 -0.60 3.56
N GLY A 44 -2.37 -0.78 4.82
CA GLY A 44 -3.18 0.19 5.57
C GLY A 44 -2.41 1.13 6.49
N VAL A 45 -1.07 1.10 6.49
CA VAL A 45 -0.28 1.77 7.53
C VAL A 45 -0.46 3.29 7.53
N VAL A 46 -0.49 3.92 6.35
CA VAL A 46 -0.62 5.38 6.22
C VAL A 46 -2.02 5.84 6.64
N GLN A 47 -3.05 5.10 6.22
CA GLN A 47 -4.42 5.34 6.68
C GLN A 47 -4.52 5.23 8.21
N PHE A 48 -3.89 4.20 8.80
CA PHE A 48 -3.88 3.99 10.24
C PHE A 48 -3.21 5.15 10.98
N LEU A 49 -2.03 5.58 10.54
CA LEU A 49 -1.32 6.72 11.12
C LEU A 49 -2.20 7.97 11.15
N LYS A 50 -2.79 8.33 10.01
CA LYS A 50 -3.63 9.53 9.89
C LYS A 50 -4.84 9.48 10.83
N ILE A 51 -5.56 8.36 10.87
CA ILE A 51 -6.77 8.22 11.69
C ILE A 51 -6.42 8.13 13.17
N ALA A 52 -5.35 7.42 13.54
CA ALA A 52 -4.89 7.31 14.92
C ALA A 52 -4.51 8.69 15.49
N ILE A 53 -3.73 9.47 14.74
CA ILE A 53 -3.34 10.83 15.13
C ILE A 53 -4.57 11.74 15.29
N ASP A 54 -5.53 11.71 14.34
CA ASP A 54 -6.79 12.47 14.44
C ASP A 54 -7.60 12.12 15.70
N LYS A 55 -7.49 10.87 16.18
CA LYS A 55 -8.17 10.39 17.38
C LYS A 55 -7.33 10.44 18.65
N ASN A 56 -6.17 11.11 18.63
CA ASN A 56 -5.24 11.18 19.75
C ASN A 56 -4.78 9.80 20.28
N ILE A 57 -4.76 8.80 19.39
CA ILE A 57 -4.20 7.47 19.67
C ILE A 57 -2.79 7.45 19.12
N LYS A 58 -1.77 7.18 19.96
CA LYS A 58 -0.40 7.01 19.47
C LYS A 58 -0.32 5.76 18.56
N PRO A 59 0.00 5.91 17.28
CA PRO A 59 0.11 4.77 16.38
C PRO A 59 1.44 4.05 16.58
N ILE A 60 1.41 2.72 16.66
CA ILE A 60 2.58 1.86 16.66
C ILE A 60 2.59 1.09 15.33
N ILE A 61 3.64 1.29 14.54
CA ILE A 61 3.77 0.62 13.24
C ILE A 61 4.39 -0.76 13.45
N GLY A 62 3.69 -1.79 12.99
CA GLY A 62 4.21 -3.15 13.05
C GLY A 62 3.71 -4.05 11.93
N CYS A 63 4.05 -5.32 12.03
CA CYS A 63 3.65 -6.36 11.09
C CYS A 63 3.74 -7.73 11.75
N GLN A 64 2.77 -8.61 11.51
CA GLN A 64 2.96 -10.04 11.75
C GLN A 64 3.74 -10.65 10.59
N ILE A 65 4.88 -11.29 10.86
CA ILE A 65 5.70 -12.00 9.87
C ILE A 65 5.68 -13.49 10.18
N ASP A 66 5.22 -14.28 9.22
CA ASP A 66 5.16 -15.74 9.34
C ASP A 66 6.40 -16.42 8.73
N SER A 67 6.62 -17.67 9.14
CA SER A 67 7.56 -18.55 8.48
C SER A 67 6.94 -19.10 7.19
N PRO A 68 7.62 -19.01 6.03
CA PRO A 68 7.12 -19.58 4.78
C PRO A 68 6.86 -21.09 4.86
N GLU A 69 7.63 -21.81 5.68
CA GLU A 69 7.52 -23.27 5.87
C GLU A 69 6.32 -23.66 6.74
N ASN A 70 5.95 -22.79 7.69
CA ASN A 70 4.90 -23.05 8.65
C ASN A 70 4.30 -21.73 9.15
N SER A 71 3.13 -21.38 8.61
CA SER A 71 2.42 -20.13 8.92
C SER A 71 1.98 -20.00 10.38
N SER A 72 1.95 -21.10 11.14
CA SER A 72 1.68 -21.08 12.59
C SER A 72 2.87 -20.57 13.40
N GLN A 73 4.08 -20.60 12.84
CA GLN A 73 5.25 -19.96 13.41
C GLN A 73 5.37 -18.54 12.88
N TYR A 74 5.24 -17.56 13.77
CA TYR A 74 5.31 -16.15 13.40
C TYR A 74 5.96 -15.31 14.49
N VAL A 75 6.27 -14.08 14.11
CA VAL A 75 6.70 -13.00 15.01
C VAL A 75 5.83 -11.77 14.74
N ILE A 76 5.56 -11.00 15.78
CA ILE A 76 5.08 -9.62 15.66
C ILE A 76 6.30 -8.71 15.75
N ILE A 77 6.52 -7.89 14.73
CA ILE A 77 7.63 -6.92 14.72
C ILE A 77 7.04 -5.51 14.80
N LEU A 78 7.52 -4.70 15.74
CA LEU A 78 7.10 -3.32 15.95
C LEU A 78 8.30 -2.39 15.75
N ALA A 79 8.15 -1.35 14.94
CA ALA A 79 9.20 -0.37 14.71
C ALA A 79 9.38 0.53 15.94
N ARG A 80 10.58 0.53 16.52
CA ARG A 80 10.91 1.40 17.65
C ARG A 80 11.13 2.85 17.23
N ASN A 81 11.67 3.04 16.03
CA ASN A 81 12.03 4.34 15.47
C ASN A 81 12.03 4.31 13.93
N ASN A 82 12.30 5.43 13.28
CA ASN A 82 12.35 5.53 11.80
C ASN A 82 13.34 4.55 11.14
N LYS A 83 14.48 4.22 11.80
CA LYS A 83 15.40 3.19 11.29
C LYS A 83 14.75 1.81 11.37
N GLY A 84 14.07 1.53 12.48
CA GLY A 84 13.26 0.32 12.65
C GLY A 84 12.16 0.19 11.61
N TYR A 85 11.49 1.28 11.25
CA TYR A 85 10.50 1.28 10.17
C TYR A 85 11.11 0.88 8.82
N SER A 86 12.25 1.48 8.44
CA SER A 86 13.00 1.09 7.24
C SER A 86 13.46 -0.38 7.27
N GLU A 87 13.95 -0.86 8.41
CA GLU A 87 14.29 -2.28 8.61
C GLU A 87 13.06 -3.19 8.45
N LEU A 88 11.91 -2.78 8.99
CA LEU A 88 10.66 -3.52 8.87
C LEU A 88 10.17 -3.59 7.42
N CYS A 89 10.23 -2.48 6.67
CA CYS A 89 9.92 -2.48 5.24
C CYS A 89 10.82 -3.44 4.44
N LYS A 90 12.12 -3.50 4.78
CA LYS A 90 13.08 -4.45 4.17
C LYS A 90 12.73 -5.90 4.51
N ILE A 91 12.36 -6.18 5.76
CA ILE A 91 11.94 -7.51 6.20
C ILE A 91 10.70 -7.98 5.45
N ILE A 92 9.65 -7.15 5.39
CA ILE A 92 8.41 -7.46 4.68
C ILE A 92 8.69 -7.69 3.19
N THR A 93 9.48 -6.80 2.57
CA THR A 93 9.88 -6.95 1.17
C THR A 93 10.63 -8.25 0.93
N SER A 94 11.58 -8.60 1.79
CA SER A 94 12.30 -9.87 1.70
C SER A 94 11.36 -11.06 1.86
N ARG A 95 10.40 -11.01 2.79
CA ARG A 95 9.40 -12.08 2.99
C ARG A 95 8.51 -12.28 1.77
N LYS A 96 8.25 -11.21 1.01
CA LYS A 96 7.39 -11.22 -0.19
C LYS A 96 8.10 -11.59 -1.48
N LEU A 97 9.39 -11.25 -1.60
CA LEU A 97 10.14 -11.33 -2.85
C LEU A 97 11.24 -12.39 -2.86
N ASN A 98 11.74 -12.82 -1.70
CA ASN A 98 12.83 -13.80 -1.61
C ASN A 98 12.28 -15.18 -1.25
N ASP A 99 12.44 -16.13 -2.17
CA ASP A 99 12.02 -17.53 -1.97
C ASP A 99 12.83 -18.22 -0.84
N ASP A 100 14.06 -17.77 -0.57
CA ASP A 100 14.94 -18.31 0.49
C ASP A 100 14.73 -17.60 1.86
N PHE A 101 13.65 -16.84 2.03
CA PHE A 101 13.38 -16.16 3.29
C PHE A 101 13.24 -17.17 4.44
N SER A 102 14.02 -16.99 5.51
CA SER A 102 13.93 -17.80 6.73
C SER A 102 13.74 -16.93 7.96
N LEU A 103 12.62 -17.12 8.63
CA LEU A 103 12.29 -16.39 9.85
C LEU A 103 13.29 -16.70 10.98
N LYS A 104 13.74 -17.94 11.10
CA LYS A 104 14.78 -18.35 12.07
C LYS A 104 16.11 -17.64 11.82
N ASN A 105 16.52 -17.50 10.55
CA ASN A 105 17.75 -16.78 10.21
C ASN A 105 17.61 -15.26 10.41
N LEU A 106 16.42 -14.70 10.21
CA LEU A 106 16.14 -13.31 10.54
C LEU A 106 16.37 -13.04 12.03
N LEU A 107 15.83 -13.89 12.91
CA LEU A 107 15.93 -13.72 14.37
C LEU A 107 17.36 -13.87 14.92
N LYS A 108 18.25 -14.57 14.22
CA LYS A 108 19.67 -14.62 14.57
C LYS A 108 20.35 -13.25 14.47
N LYS A 109 19.88 -12.36 13.59
CA LYS A 109 20.43 -11.00 13.42
C LYS A 109 20.10 -10.13 14.64
N LYS A 110 20.97 -9.16 14.94
CA LYS A 110 20.68 -8.11 15.92
C LYS A 110 19.79 -7.05 15.26
N LEU A 111 18.55 -6.94 15.73
CA LEU A 111 17.51 -6.06 15.20
C LEU A 111 17.14 -4.97 16.24
N GLU A 112 18.12 -4.19 16.67
CA GLU A 112 18.03 -3.30 17.85
C GLU A 112 16.99 -2.17 17.71
N ASN A 113 16.59 -1.83 16.48
CA ASN A 113 15.58 -0.82 16.19
C ASN A 113 14.14 -1.39 16.15
N LEU A 114 13.96 -2.66 16.48
CA LEU A 114 12.70 -3.38 16.38
C LEU A 114 12.38 -4.09 17.70
N PHE A 115 11.13 -4.03 18.13
CA PHE A 115 10.61 -4.99 19.12
C PHE A 115 10.07 -6.21 18.40
N ILE A 116 10.31 -7.39 18.98
CA ILE A 116 9.92 -8.67 18.41
C ILE A 116 9.18 -9.46 19.48
N LEU A 117 7.92 -9.83 19.20
CA LEU A 117 7.10 -10.66 20.06
C LEU A 117 6.85 -11.99 19.33
N THR A 118 6.91 -13.12 20.02
CA THR A 118 6.55 -14.39 19.39
C THR A 118 5.98 -15.39 20.38
N PRO A 119 4.94 -16.15 20.00
CA PRO A 119 4.43 -17.24 20.81
C PRO A 119 5.19 -18.55 20.55
N SER A 120 6.14 -18.56 19.61
CA SER A 120 6.85 -19.75 19.16
C SER A 120 8.18 -19.92 19.90
N ILE A 121 8.20 -20.82 20.88
CA ILE A 121 9.43 -21.22 21.60
C ILE A 121 10.46 -21.78 20.60
N GLU A 122 10.02 -22.54 19.60
CA GLU A 122 10.89 -23.14 18.57
C GLU A 122 11.72 -22.13 17.79
N LEU A 123 11.20 -20.91 17.58
CA LEU A 123 11.92 -19.85 16.87
C LEU A 123 13.04 -19.21 17.71
N ILE A 124 12.94 -19.28 19.05
CA ILE A 124 13.81 -18.52 19.97
C ILE A 124 14.60 -19.39 20.94
N LYS A 125 14.32 -20.70 21.04
CA LYS A 125 14.97 -21.62 21.99
C LYS A 125 16.49 -21.70 21.87
N ASP A 126 17.02 -21.44 20.67
CA ASP A 126 18.47 -21.46 20.38
C ASP A 126 19.08 -20.05 20.44
N LEU A 127 18.34 -19.03 20.89
CA LEU A 127 18.78 -17.64 20.94
C LEU A 127 19.03 -17.20 22.37
N GLU A 128 19.96 -16.27 22.55
CA GLU A 128 20.13 -15.57 23.83
C GLU A 128 19.02 -14.54 24.04
N PRO A 129 18.58 -14.31 25.29
CA PRO A 129 17.61 -13.28 25.61
C PRO A 129 18.15 -11.89 25.25
N ARG A 130 17.26 -11.03 24.75
CA ARG A 130 17.57 -9.66 24.32
C ARG A 130 16.50 -8.72 24.83
N ASP A 131 16.86 -7.47 25.06
CA ASP A 131 15.93 -6.48 25.61
C ASP A 131 14.70 -6.22 24.75
N ASN A 132 14.81 -6.46 23.44
CA ASN A 132 13.80 -6.21 22.44
C ASN A 132 13.07 -7.48 21.94
N LEU A 133 13.37 -8.66 22.52
CA LEU A 133 12.76 -9.94 22.14
C LEU A 133 11.90 -10.47 23.30
N PHE A 134 10.61 -10.63 23.04
CA PHE A 134 9.61 -11.00 24.04
C PHE A 134 8.90 -12.30 23.67
N VAL A 135 8.68 -13.13 24.68
CA VAL A 135 7.74 -14.25 24.59
C VAL A 135 6.31 -13.71 24.68
N GLU A 136 5.51 -14.00 23.67
CA GLU A 136 4.12 -13.59 23.59
C GLU A 136 3.20 -14.58 24.31
N LEU A 137 2.44 -14.10 25.29
CA LEU A 137 1.38 -14.84 25.97
C LEU A 137 0.02 -14.38 25.41
N ILE A 138 -0.76 -15.33 24.90
CA ILE A 138 -1.98 -15.01 24.13
C ILE A 138 -3.20 -15.06 25.06
N ALA A 139 -3.96 -13.97 25.16
CA ALA A 139 -5.15 -13.86 26.01
C ALA A 139 -6.37 -14.65 25.47
N SER A 140 -6.26 -15.97 25.40
CA SER A 140 -7.32 -16.92 25.03
C SER A 140 -7.38 -18.09 26.00
N LYS A 141 -8.59 -18.62 26.21
CA LYS A 141 -8.85 -19.85 26.99
C LYS A 141 -8.19 -21.08 26.36
N LYS A 142 -8.17 -21.18 25.02
CA LYS A 142 -7.52 -22.30 24.30
C LYS A 142 -6.01 -22.31 24.51
N GLU A 143 -5.43 -21.12 24.70
CA GLU A 143 -3.99 -20.94 24.88
C GLU A 143 -3.50 -21.13 26.33
N LYS A 144 -4.37 -21.43 27.30
CA LYS A 144 -3.99 -21.56 28.73
C LYS A 144 -2.81 -22.51 28.97
N ARG A 145 -2.82 -23.69 28.36
CA ARG A 145 -1.73 -24.68 28.50
C ARG A 145 -0.44 -24.17 27.83
N ASN A 146 -0.55 -23.65 26.61
CA ASN A 146 0.57 -23.12 25.84
C ASN A 146 1.21 -21.92 26.55
N ASN A 147 0.42 -21.00 27.11
CA ASN A 147 0.90 -19.86 27.86
C ASN A 147 1.65 -20.24 29.12
N ARG A 148 1.24 -21.30 29.84
CA ARG A 148 2.02 -21.81 30.99
C ARG A 148 3.40 -22.28 30.55
N ASN A 149 3.48 -23.03 29.45
CA ASN A 149 4.75 -23.49 28.90
C ASN A 149 5.63 -22.31 28.42
N ARG A 150 5.03 -21.34 27.71
CA ARG A 150 5.72 -20.12 27.24
C ARG A 150 6.25 -19.28 28.40
N TYR A 151 5.43 -19.09 29.43
CA TYR A 151 5.82 -18.36 30.63
C TYR A 151 6.96 -19.05 31.37
N GLN A 152 6.85 -20.37 31.59
CA GLN A 152 7.91 -21.14 32.25
C GLN A 152 9.22 -21.05 31.48
N PHE A 153 9.17 -21.26 30.15
CA PHE A 153 10.33 -21.10 29.27
C PHE A 153 10.95 -19.71 29.39
N ALA A 154 10.12 -18.65 29.39
CA ALA A 154 10.59 -17.28 29.48
C ALA A 154 11.37 -17.04 30.79
N ILE A 155 10.84 -17.50 31.93
CA ILE A 155 11.48 -17.34 33.24
C ILE A 155 12.78 -18.15 33.32
N GLU A 156 12.76 -19.43 32.93
CA GLU A 156 13.93 -20.32 33.01
C GLU A 156 15.11 -19.84 32.16
N ASN A 157 14.82 -19.21 31.02
CA ASN A 157 15.83 -18.77 30.04
C ASN A 157 16.05 -17.26 30.05
N GLY A 158 15.45 -16.52 31.00
CA GLY A 158 15.67 -15.08 31.16
C GLY A 158 15.06 -14.18 30.07
N PHE A 159 14.08 -14.67 29.31
CA PHE A 159 13.36 -13.84 28.33
C PHE A 159 12.31 -12.96 28.99
N LYS A 160 12.15 -11.74 28.46
CA LYS A 160 10.97 -10.92 28.77
C LYS A 160 9.72 -11.53 28.13
N PHE A 161 8.56 -11.23 28.68
CA PHE A 161 7.28 -11.70 28.16
C PHE A 161 6.25 -10.58 28.14
N VAL A 162 5.26 -10.67 27.24
CA VAL A 162 4.17 -9.70 27.12
C VAL A 162 2.87 -10.43 26.87
N VAL A 163 1.76 -9.90 27.37
CA VAL A 163 0.43 -10.42 27.07
C VAL A 163 -0.15 -9.62 25.92
N THR A 164 -0.69 -10.33 24.93
CA THR A 164 -1.41 -9.74 23.81
C THR A 164 -2.77 -10.41 23.67
N ASN A 165 -3.71 -9.70 23.06
CA ASN A 165 -4.95 -10.28 22.55
C ASN A 165 -4.94 -10.07 21.04
N PRO A 166 -4.66 -11.10 20.24
CA PRO A 166 -4.77 -11.00 18.79
C PRO A 166 -6.18 -10.49 18.43
N ILE A 167 -6.26 -9.48 17.57
CA ILE A 167 -7.52 -8.90 17.11
C ILE A 167 -7.68 -9.17 15.62
N TYR A 168 -8.71 -9.94 15.24
CA TYR A 168 -9.09 -10.19 13.84
C TYR A 168 -10.49 -9.67 13.49
N PHE A 169 -11.33 -9.48 14.51
CA PHE A 169 -12.71 -9.03 14.36
C PHE A 169 -13.16 -8.11 15.49
N LEU A 170 -14.20 -7.31 15.26
CA LEU A 170 -14.57 -6.23 16.17
C LEU A 170 -15.30 -6.81 17.38
N ASP A 171 -16.32 -7.62 17.12
CA ASP A 171 -17.15 -8.27 18.14
C ASP A 171 -17.24 -9.78 17.87
N GLN A 172 -17.56 -10.58 18.89
CA GLN A 172 -17.60 -12.06 18.77
C GLN A 172 -18.56 -12.56 17.65
N ASN A 173 -19.63 -11.81 17.36
CA ASN A 173 -20.60 -12.15 16.31
C ASN A 173 -20.01 -12.06 14.88
N ASP A 174 -18.90 -11.36 14.70
CA ASP A 174 -18.21 -11.23 13.41
C ASP A 174 -17.39 -12.50 13.07
N PHE A 175 -17.36 -13.51 13.95
CA PHE A 175 -16.66 -14.76 13.68
C PHE A 175 -17.18 -15.46 12.42
N LEU A 176 -18.48 -15.38 12.11
CA LEU A 176 -19.03 -15.93 10.87
C LEU A 176 -18.49 -15.19 9.63
N LEU A 177 -18.28 -13.88 9.73
CA LEU A 177 -17.67 -13.08 8.68
C LEU A 177 -16.21 -13.52 8.46
N HIS A 178 -15.45 -13.73 9.54
CA HIS A 178 -14.10 -14.28 9.46
C HIS A 178 -14.07 -15.66 8.79
N LYS A 179 -14.95 -16.60 9.20
CA LYS A 179 -15.08 -17.91 8.52
C LYS A 179 -15.36 -17.76 7.03
N THR A 180 -16.25 -16.84 6.67
CA THR A 180 -16.61 -16.57 5.27
C THR A 180 -15.41 -16.05 4.47
N LEU A 181 -14.66 -15.08 5.00
CA LEU A 181 -13.45 -14.56 4.35
C LEU A 181 -12.36 -15.64 4.22
N THR A 182 -12.16 -16.45 5.27
CA THR A 182 -11.23 -17.59 5.25
C THR A 182 -11.60 -18.62 4.19
N ALA A 183 -12.88 -18.97 4.06
CA ALA A 183 -13.37 -19.85 2.99
C ALA A 183 -13.09 -19.27 1.59
N ILE A 184 -13.32 -17.96 1.38
CA ILE A 184 -12.99 -17.27 0.12
C ILE A 184 -11.47 -17.32 -0.14
N ARG A 185 -10.64 -17.08 0.88
CA ARG A 185 -9.17 -17.11 0.79
C ARG A 185 -8.65 -18.48 0.38
N LEU A 186 -9.14 -19.53 1.05
CA LEU A 186 -8.74 -20.92 0.82
C LEU A 186 -9.46 -21.57 -0.37
N LYS A 187 -10.37 -20.85 -1.02
CA LYS A 187 -11.19 -21.31 -2.15
C LYS A 187 -11.95 -22.61 -1.83
N THR A 188 -12.52 -22.66 -0.63
CA THR A 188 -13.30 -23.79 -0.11
C THR A 188 -14.63 -23.29 0.43
N ASN A 189 -15.42 -24.21 1.00
CA ASN A 189 -16.70 -23.90 1.63
C ASN A 189 -16.51 -23.74 3.14
N ILE A 190 -17.39 -22.98 3.80
CA ILE A 190 -17.36 -22.74 5.25
C ILE A 190 -17.40 -24.07 6.04
N ASP A 191 -18.13 -25.06 5.54
CA ASP A 191 -18.28 -26.36 6.19
C ASP A 191 -17.01 -27.24 6.09
N ASN A 192 -16.12 -26.94 5.15
CA ASN A 192 -14.87 -27.67 4.95
C ASN A 192 -13.69 -27.09 5.74
N LEU A 193 -13.87 -25.94 6.39
CA LEU A 193 -12.82 -25.29 7.17
C LEU A 193 -12.48 -26.10 8.41
N GLN A 194 -11.18 -26.27 8.65
CA GLN A 194 -10.67 -26.89 9.85
C GLN A 194 -10.44 -25.84 10.94
N SER A 195 -10.24 -26.28 12.19
CA SER A 195 -10.02 -25.35 13.31
C SER A 195 -8.71 -24.58 13.16
N GLU A 196 -7.72 -25.18 12.50
CA GLU A 196 -6.39 -24.62 12.23
C GLU A 196 -6.41 -23.53 11.15
N ASP A 197 -7.46 -23.51 10.29
CA ASP A 197 -7.65 -22.48 9.27
C ASP A 197 -8.15 -21.15 9.86
N LEU A 198 -8.71 -21.21 11.07
CA LEU A 198 -9.47 -20.15 11.70
C LEU A 198 -8.70 -19.50 12.85
N ALA A 199 -8.89 -18.20 13.00
CA ALA A 199 -8.56 -17.50 14.24
C ALA A 199 -9.43 -18.05 15.39
N ASP A 200 -8.97 -17.88 16.63
CA ASP A 200 -9.80 -18.19 17.78
C ASP A 200 -11.00 -17.24 17.85
N GLU A 201 -12.17 -17.74 18.24
CA GLU A 201 -13.41 -16.93 18.40
C GLU A 201 -13.27 -15.86 19.50
N GLU A 202 -12.29 -16.02 20.39
CA GLU A 202 -11.93 -15.02 21.40
C GLU A 202 -11.02 -13.90 20.86
N PHE A 203 -10.60 -13.93 19.60
CA PHE A 203 -9.74 -12.89 18.97
C PHE A 203 -10.54 -11.70 18.43
N TYR A 204 -11.57 -11.28 19.17
CA TYR A 204 -12.25 -10.00 18.98
C TYR A 204 -11.58 -8.87 19.76
N PHE A 205 -11.99 -7.63 19.49
CA PHE A 205 -11.53 -6.47 20.24
C PHE A 205 -12.17 -6.42 21.64
N LYS A 206 -11.58 -7.16 22.59
CA LYS A 206 -11.93 -7.16 24.02
C LYS A 206 -11.63 -5.80 24.66
N GLU A 207 -12.40 -5.49 25.70
CA GLU A 207 -12.13 -4.35 26.55
C GLU A 207 -10.76 -4.53 27.26
N PRO A 208 -9.85 -3.55 27.20
CA PRO A 208 -8.52 -3.64 27.80
C PRO A 208 -8.54 -3.96 29.30
N SER A 209 -9.48 -3.38 30.05
CA SER A 209 -9.66 -3.58 31.50
C SER A 209 -9.97 -5.05 31.84
N THR A 210 -10.73 -5.74 30.99
CA THR A 210 -11.06 -7.16 31.16
C THR A 210 -9.79 -8.01 31.07
N ILE A 211 -8.93 -7.72 30.09
CA ILE A 211 -7.67 -8.45 29.93
C ILE A 211 -6.73 -8.16 31.11
N GLU A 212 -6.62 -6.91 31.54
CA GLU A 212 -5.80 -6.56 32.72
C GLU A 212 -6.24 -7.29 33.98
N ASN A 213 -7.55 -7.39 34.21
CA ASN A 213 -8.12 -8.10 35.35
C ASN A 213 -7.82 -9.60 35.29
N ASP A 214 -7.98 -10.23 34.12
CA ASP A 214 -7.69 -11.65 33.91
C ASP A 214 -6.20 -11.97 34.13
N TRP A 215 -5.31 -11.01 33.84
CA TRP A 215 -3.86 -11.16 33.91
C TRP A 215 -3.21 -10.43 35.10
N ARG A 216 -4.00 -10.00 36.11
CA ARG A 216 -3.52 -9.22 37.27
C ARG A 216 -2.35 -9.83 38.03
N ASN A 217 -2.27 -11.16 38.09
CA ASN A 217 -1.19 -11.90 38.76
C ASN A 217 0.15 -11.80 37.98
N LEU A 218 0.11 -11.39 36.72
CA LEU A 218 1.26 -11.18 35.84
C LEU A 218 1.31 -9.73 35.36
N SER A 219 1.16 -8.77 36.29
CA SER A 219 1.13 -7.33 35.99
C SER A 219 2.34 -6.83 35.19
N GLN A 220 3.50 -7.50 35.30
CA GLN A 220 4.68 -7.19 34.48
C GLN A 220 4.42 -7.35 32.98
N ALA A 221 3.57 -8.29 32.57
CA ALA A 221 3.24 -8.49 31.15
C ALA A 221 2.50 -7.26 30.59
N SER A 222 1.56 -6.70 31.35
CA SER A 222 0.85 -5.48 30.97
C SER A 222 1.79 -4.28 30.94
N LYS A 223 2.66 -4.13 31.94
CA LYS A 223 3.68 -3.07 31.97
C LYS A 223 4.64 -3.13 30.78
N ASN A 224 5.00 -4.34 30.34
CA ASN A 224 5.84 -4.51 29.15
C ASN A 224 5.12 -4.02 27.89
N SER A 225 3.79 -4.19 27.77
CA SER A 225 3.03 -3.64 26.64
C SER A 225 3.07 -2.11 26.59
N GLU A 226 2.99 -1.45 27.75
CA GLU A 226 3.09 0.00 27.87
C GLU A 226 4.51 0.50 27.61
N MET A 227 5.53 -0.20 28.10
CA MET A 227 6.93 0.12 27.81
C MET A 227 7.21 0.06 26.31
N ILE A 228 6.82 -1.01 25.64
CA ILE A 228 6.96 -1.14 24.18
C ILE A 228 6.27 0.03 23.47
N ALA A 229 5.03 0.33 23.86
CA ALA A 229 4.28 1.44 23.28
C ALA A 229 4.95 2.82 23.48
N ASN A 230 5.52 3.05 24.66
CA ASN A 230 6.23 4.29 24.98
C ASN A 230 7.52 4.43 24.18
N GLU A 231 8.26 3.34 23.99
CA GLU A 231 9.52 3.34 23.25
C GLU A 231 9.38 3.32 21.72
N CYS A 232 8.21 2.97 21.19
CA CYS A 232 7.90 3.09 19.77
C CYS A 232 7.60 4.54 19.39
N ASP A 233 8.46 5.18 18.60
CA ASP A 233 8.27 6.54 18.11
C ASP A 233 8.71 6.66 16.65
N VAL A 234 7.74 6.58 15.73
CA VAL A 234 7.98 6.66 14.29
C VAL A 234 7.23 7.85 13.70
N ASP A 235 7.98 8.77 13.09
CA ASP A 235 7.43 9.90 12.35
C ASP A 235 7.77 9.77 10.86
N LEU A 236 6.78 9.43 10.04
CA LEU A 236 6.95 9.29 8.59
C LEU A 236 6.97 10.63 7.84
N LYS A 237 6.82 11.76 8.55
CA LYS A 237 6.82 13.11 7.97
C LYS A 237 5.82 13.22 6.82
N LEU A 238 4.57 12.87 7.12
CA LEU A 238 3.49 12.89 6.12
C LEU A 238 3.32 14.31 5.58
N GLY A 239 3.21 14.44 4.25
CA GLY A 239 3.17 15.72 3.55
C GLY A 239 4.53 16.38 3.27
N GLU A 240 5.64 15.91 3.85
CA GLU A 240 6.98 16.37 3.46
C GLU A 240 7.47 15.64 2.20
N TYR A 241 7.68 16.39 1.10
CA TYR A 241 8.10 15.83 -0.18
C TYR A 241 9.52 15.27 -0.16
N LYS A 242 9.67 14.11 -0.79
CA LYS A 242 10.89 13.34 -0.92
C LYS A 242 11.24 13.28 -2.41
N PHE A 243 12.01 14.26 -2.84
CA PHE A 243 12.31 14.45 -4.25
C PHE A 243 13.26 13.37 -4.77
N PRO A 244 13.01 12.81 -5.96
CA PRO A 244 13.97 11.95 -6.62
C PRO A 244 15.20 12.74 -7.04
N VAL A 245 16.34 12.05 -7.18
CA VAL A 245 17.62 12.65 -7.59
C VAL A 245 17.96 12.20 -9.00
N TYR A 246 18.26 13.15 -9.88
CA TYR A 246 18.77 12.86 -11.22
C TYR A 246 20.30 12.86 -11.20
N SER A 247 20.91 11.75 -11.65
CA SER A 247 22.37 11.66 -11.79
C SER A 247 22.83 12.45 -13.02
N THR A 248 23.24 13.69 -12.81
CA THR A 248 23.70 14.59 -13.86
C THR A 248 25.08 14.18 -14.40
N PRO A 249 25.33 14.30 -15.72
CA PRO A 249 26.67 14.15 -16.27
C PRO A 249 27.65 15.12 -15.61
N SER A 250 28.85 14.64 -15.26
CA SER A 250 29.94 15.45 -14.69
C SER A 250 29.56 16.24 -13.41
N ASN A 251 28.57 15.78 -12.63
CA ASN A 251 28.08 16.46 -11.42
C ASN A 251 27.64 17.91 -11.62
N ILE A 252 27.16 18.27 -12.81
CA ILE A 252 26.58 19.59 -13.06
C ILE A 252 25.32 19.74 -12.18
N PRO A 253 25.12 20.87 -11.46
CA PRO A 253 23.90 21.08 -10.68
C PRO A 253 22.62 20.91 -11.54
N ALA A 254 21.60 20.26 -10.97
CA ALA A 254 20.34 19.97 -11.66
C ALA A 254 19.69 21.23 -12.26
N ASP A 255 19.70 22.34 -11.52
CA ASP A 255 19.22 23.64 -12.00
C ASP A 255 19.97 24.07 -13.26
N THR A 256 21.30 24.08 -13.22
CA THR A 256 22.15 24.48 -14.35
C THR A 256 21.88 23.62 -15.59
N LEU A 257 21.77 22.29 -15.42
CA LEU A 257 21.48 21.40 -16.52
C LEU A 257 20.08 21.66 -17.11
N LEU A 258 19.06 21.79 -16.25
CA LEU A 258 17.70 22.08 -16.67
C LEU A 258 17.61 23.40 -17.44
N TRP A 259 18.29 24.45 -16.96
CA TRP A 259 18.39 25.73 -17.67
C TRP A 259 18.99 25.52 -19.06
N ASN A 260 20.16 24.88 -19.16
CA ASN A 260 20.84 24.66 -20.44
C ASN A 260 19.98 23.89 -21.45
N GLU A 261 19.38 22.77 -21.03
CA GLU A 261 18.53 21.96 -21.92
C GLU A 261 17.24 22.71 -22.33
N SER A 262 16.67 23.49 -21.42
CA SER A 262 15.49 24.30 -21.73
C SER A 262 15.80 25.42 -22.74
N PHE A 263 16.95 26.08 -22.64
CA PHE A 263 17.35 27.11 -23.61
C PHE A 263 17.68 26.51 -24.99
N LYS A 264 18.35 25.36 -25.05
CA LYS A 264 18.55 24.61 -26.30
C LYS A 264 17.20 24.22 -26.94
N GLY A 265 16.27 23.74 -26.11
CA GLY A 265 14.91 23.41 -26.53
C GLY A 265 14.16 24.61 -27.08
N LEU A 266 14.31 25.78 -26.47
CA LEU A 266 13.71 27.04 -26.94
C LEU A 266 14.20 27.41 -28.34
N GLU A 267 15.51 27.35 -28.58
CA GLU A 267 16.12 27.64 -29.89
C GLU A 267 15.70 26.62 -30.96
N LYS A 268 15.50 25.35 -30.58
CA LYS A 268 15.00 24.31 -31.48
C LYS A 268 13.53 24.50 -31.85
N ARG A 269 12.69 24.93 -30.89
CA ARG A 269 11.23 25.02 -31.05
C ARG A 269 10.78 26.30 -31.74
N PHE A 270 11.55 27.39 -31.64
CA PHE A 270 11.22 28.69 -32.22
C PHE A 270 12.24 29.10 -33.28
N ASN A 271 11.78 29.28 -34.52
CA ASN A 271 12.61 29.81 -35.63
C ASN A 271 13.24 31.17 -35.29
N SER A 272 12.52 32.01 -34.54
CA SER A 272 13.03 33.27 -34.00
C SER A 272 12.55 33.41 -32.56
N VAL A 273 13.50 33.38 -31.62
CA VAL A 273 13.20 33.41 -30.18
C VAL A 273 12.82 34.84 -29.76
N THR A 274 11.55 35.05 -29.41
CA THR A 274 11.04 36.35 -28.95
C THR A 274 11.48 36.66 -27.51
N ASP A 275 11.54 37.95 -27.17
CA ASP A 275 11.83 38.39 -25.79
C ASP A 275 10.76 37.92 -24.79
N GLN A 276 9.50 37.86 -25.24
CA GLN A 276 8.40 37.30 -24.45
C GLN A 276 8.68 35.84 -24.08
N ALA A 277 9.14 35.02 -25.03
CA ALA A 277 9.45 33.61 -24.77
C ALA A 277 10.65 33.46 -23.84
N LYS A 278 11.74 34.23 -24.03
CA LYS A 278 12.88 34.23 -23.11
C LYS A 278 12.49 34.64 -21.69
N LYS A 279 11.67 35.68 -21.55
CA LYS A 279 11.20 36.17 -20.25
C LYS A 279 10.32 35.13 -19.55
N ARG A 280 9.39 34.50 -20.28
CA ARG A 280 8.55 33.42 -19.75
C ARG A 280 9.40 32.23 -19.31
N LEU A 281 10.34 31.79 -20.14
CA LEU A 281 11.19 30.64 -19.85
C LEU A 281 12.02 30.86 -18.57
N LYS A 282 12.66 32.03 -18.44
CA LYS A 282 13.43 32.41 -17.24
C LYS A 282 12.57 32.45 -15.97
N MET A 283 11.34 32.99 -16.08
CA MET A 283 10.40 33.02 -14.96
C MET A 283 10.06 31.60 -14.50
N GLU A 284 9.65 30.73 -15.41
CA GLU A 284 9.29 29.34 -15.09
C GLU A 284 10.47 28.57 -14.48
N LEU A 285 11.66 28.65 -15.09
CA LEU A 285 12.88 28.04 -14.55
C LEU A 285 13.20 28.52 -13.12
N SER A 286 13.03 29.82 -12.84
CA SER A 286 13.24 30.37 -11.49
C SER A 286 12.27 29.75 -10.49
N VAL A 287 10.98 29.66 -10.84
CA VAL A 287 9.97 29.04 -9.98
C VAL A 287 10.29 27.56 -9.74
N ILE A 288 10.68 26.82 -10.77
CA ILE A 288 11.01 25.39 -10.67
C ILE A 288 12.22 25.16 -9.74
N SER A 289 13.27 25.98 -9.88
CA SER A 289 14.47 25.92 -9.02
C SER A 289 14.15 26.30 -7.57
N GLU A 290 13.44 27.41 -7.35
CA GLU A 290 13.03 27.87 -6.01
C GLU A 290 12.18 26.82 -5.26
N MET A 291 11.36 26.06 -5.98
CA MET A 291 10.52 25.01 -5.41
C MET A 291 11.20 23.63 -5.36
N GLY A 292 12.44 23.50 -5.85
CA GLY A 292 13.23 22.26 -5.79
C GLY A 292 12.84 21.17 -6.81
N PHE A 293 12.07 21.50 -7.85
CA PHE A 293 11.56 20.52 -8.81
C PHE A 293 12.51 20.19 -9.97
N SER A 294 13.72 20.76 -10.01
CA SER A 294 14.60 20.59 -11.17
C SER A 294 15.01 19.15 -11.45
N ASN A 295 15.30 18.37 -10.40
CA ASN A 295 15.58 16.93 -10.56
C ASN A 295 14.38 16.17 -11.14
N TYR A 296 13.18 16.51 -10.69
CA TYR A 296 11.95 15.89 -11.18
C TYR A 296 11.72 16.19 -12.67
N PHE A 297 11.89 17.45 -13.10
CA PHE A 297 11.83 17.81 -14.52
C PHE A 297 12.88 17.07 -15.35
N LEU A 298 14.12 16.96 -14.86
CA LEU A 298 15.19 16.24 -15.56
C LEU A 298 14.91 14.74 -15.69
N ILE A 299 14.28 14.11 -14.70
CA ILE A 299 13.88 12.71 -14.78
C ILE A 299 12.82 12.52 -15.87
N VAL A 300 11.78 13.36 -15.88
CA VAL A 300 10.73 13.27 -16.89
C VAL A 300 11.29 13.58 -18.29
N TRP A 301 12.21 14.55 -18.39
CA TRP A 301 12.96 14.84 -19.61
C TRP A 301 13.80 13.65 -20.09
N ASP A 302 14.54 12.99 -19.21
CA ASP A 302 15.35 11.81 -19.55
C ASP A 302 14.50 10.67 -20.10
N ILE A 303 13.34 10.41 -19.48
CA ILE A 303 12.36 9.41 -19.95
C ILE A 303 11.83 9.77 -21.34
N VAL A 304 11.39 11.01 -21.54
CA VAL A 304 10.85 11.45 -22.84
C VAL A 304 11.94 11.50 -23.92
N ASN A 305 13.14 11.94 -23.56
CA ASN A 305 14.29 11.99 -24.46
C ASN A 305 14.72 10.58 -24.92
N GLU A 306 14.72 9.60 -24.03
CA GLU A 306 14.95 8.20 -24.40
C GLU A 306 13.85 7.67 -25.32
N ALA A 307 12.58 7.98 -25.05
CA ALA A 307 11.47 7.62 -25.92
C ALA A 307 11.63 8.22 -27.33
N ASN A 308 12.00 9.51 -27.42
CA ASN A 308 12.27 10.20 -28.67
C ASN A 308 13.46 9.56 -29.41
N ARG A 309 14.53 9.18 -28.70
CA ARG A 309 15.69 8.47 -29.28
C ARG A 309 15.30 7.12 -29.90
N ARG A 310 14.33 6.43 -29.30
CA ARG A 310 13.76 5.18 -29.82
C ARG A 310 12.72 5.38 -30.93
N GLY A 311 12.36 6.63 -31.23
CA GLY A 311 11.31 6.96 -32.21
C GLY A 311 9.89 6.66 -31.73
N MET A 312 9.68 6.53 -30.41
CA MET A 312 8.37 6.29 -29.81
C MET A 312 7.49 7.53 -29.91
N MET A 313 6.17 7.34 -30.07
CA MET A 313 5.23 8.45 -30.04
C MET A 313 4.77 8.74 -28.61
N THR A 314 4.99 9.96 -28.14
CA THR A 314 4.62 10.43 -26.79
C THR A 314 3.75 11.69 -26.85
N ILE A 315 2.82 11.81 -25.91
CA ILE A 315 2.03 13.02 -25.68
C ILE A 315 2.00 13.33 -24.19
N GLY A 316 2.51 14.49 -23.79
CA GLY A 316 2.20 15.05 -22.47
C GLY A 316 0.85 15.75 -22.46
N ARG A 317 0.05 15.52 -21.41
CA ARG A 317 -1.27 16.15 -21.23
C ARG A 317 -1.43 16.80 -19.86
N GLY A 318 -2.64 17.28 -19.58
CA GLY A 318 -2.97 17.89 -18.30
C GLY A 318 -2.40 19.29 -18.14
N SER A 319 -2.10 19.67 -16.91
CA SER A 319 -1.60 21.02 -16.61
C SER A 319 -0.18 21.26 -17.12
N ALA A 320 0.61 20.21 -17.36
CA ALA A 320 1.96 20.31 -17.94
C ALA A 320 2.03 21.11 -19.25
N ALA A 321 0.96 21.09 -20.05
CA ALA A 321 0.86 21.85 -21.31
C ALA A 321 0.89 23.38 -21.11
N ASN A 322 0.74 23.88 -19.88
CA ASN A 322 0.82 25.31 -19.60
C ASN A 322 2.27 25.80 -19.36
N SER A 323 3.25 24.90 -19.35
CA SER A 323 4.66 25.23 -19.11
C SER A 323 5.45 25.33 -20.41
N LEU A 324 6.10 26.48 -20.61
CA LEU A 324 7.05 26.68 -21.68
C LEU A 324 8.31 25.82 -21.49
N VAL A 325 8.72 25.57 -20.24
CA VAL A 325 9.82 24.63 -19.92
C VAL A 325 9.46 23.23 -20.41
N ALA A 326 8.26 22.74 -20.10
CA ALA A 326 7.79 21.42 -20.55
C ALA A 326 7.72 21.33 -22.09
N PHE A 327 7.31 22.40 -22.78
CA PHE A 327 7.32 22.47 -24.24
C PHE A 327 8.74 22.44 -24.82
N CYS A 328 9.67 23.22 -24.25
CA CYS A 328 11.07 23.28 -24.69
C CYS A 328 11.79 21.93 -24.51
N LEU A 329 11.50 21.22 -23.42
CA LEU A 329 12.02 19.88 -23.12
C LEU A 329 11.29 18.75 -23.88
N GLU A 330 10.35 19.10 -24.76
CA GLU A 330 9.56 18.16 -25.56
C GLU A 330 8.63 17.23 -24.77
N LEU A 331 8.39 17.54 -23.49
CA LEU A 331 7.43 16.82 -22.64
C LEU A 331 6.00 17.02 -23.13
N THR A 332 5.72 18.19 -23.71
CA THR A 332 4.42 18.53 -24.29
C THR A 332 4.59 19.09 -25.70
N GLN A 333 3.56 18.96 -26.53
CA GLN A 333 3.60 19.37 -27.94
C GLN A 333 2.88 20.69 -28.24
N ILE A 334 2.31 21.33 -27.21
CA ILE A 334 1.53 22.56 -27.33
C ILE A 334 2.39 23.75 -26.91
N ASP A 335 2.49 24.77 -27.77
CA ASP A 335 3.12 26.04 -27.43
C ASP A 335 2.19 26.85 -26.49
N PRO A 336 2.54 27.02 -25.21
CA PRO A 336 1.68 27.71 -24.25
C PRO A 336 1.53 29.21 -24.54
N LEU A 337 2.49 29.85 -25.21
CA LEU A 337 2.42 31.27 -25.54
C LEU A 337 1.40 31.51 -26.65
N LYS A 338 1.44 30.67 -27.69
CA LYS A 338 0.49 30.73 -28.81
C LYS A 338 -0.96 30.56 -28.35
N HIS A 339 -1.19 29.72 -27.35
CA HIS A 339 -2.52 29.40 -26.84
C HIS A 339 -2.90 30.15 -25.56
N ASN A 340 -2.08 31.13 -25.13
CA ASN A 340 -2.29 31.93 -23.92
C ASN A 340 -2.56 31.08 -22.66
N LEU A 341 -1.72 30.06 -22.45
CA LEU A 341 -1.79 29.14 -21.32
C LEU A 341 -0.99 29.66 -20.11
N TYR A 342 -1.54 29.49 -18.91
CA TYR A 342 -1.03 30.08 -17.67
C TYR A 342 -0.20 29.08 -16.87
N PHE A 343 1.09 29.37 -16.68
CA PHE A 343 2.03 28.49 -15.97
C PHE A 343 1.59 28.22 -14.53
N GLU A 344 0.96 29.19 -13.89
CA GLU A 344 0.48 29.14 -12.51
C GLU A 344 -0.63 28.08 -12.31
N ARG A 345 -1.26 27.62 -13.40
CA ARG A 345 -2.18 26.47 -13.37
C ARG A 345 -1.43 25.14 -13.25
N PHE A 346 -0.18 25.10 -13.71
CA PHE A 346 0.70 23.94 -13.60
C PHE A 346 1.48 23.95 -12.30
N LEU A 347 2.19 25.05 -12.03
CA LEU A 347 3.04 25.19 -10.86
C LEU A 347 2.88 26.60 -10.27
N ASN A 348 2.57 26.67 -8.98
CA ASN A 348 2.30 27.92 -8.30
C ASN A 348 3.05 27.95 -6.97
N LYS A 349 3.78 29.03 -6.67
CA LYS A 349 4.50 29.22 -5.40
C LYS A 349 3.58 29.17 -4.17
N ALA A 350 2.31 29.54 -4.32
CA ALA A 350 1.32 29.49 -3.25
C ALA A 350 0.79 28.07 -2.97
N ARG A 351 1.14 27.08 -3.79
CA ARG A 351 0.77 25.67 -3.61
C ARG A 351 2.04 24.81 -3.53
N SER A 352 2.16 24.05 -2.45
CA SER A 352 3.29 23.15 -2.24
C SER A 352 3.20 21.86 -3.07
N SER A 353 2.08 21.59 -3.75
CA SER A 353 1.84 20.34 -4.47
C SER A 353 2.82 20.15 -5.64
N PRO A 354 3.36 18.94 -5.86
CA PRO A 354 4.22 18.65 -6.98
C PRO A 354 3.49 18.84 -8.30
N PRO A 355 4.21 19.25 -9.36
CA PRO A 355 3.65 19.21 -10.70
C PRO A 355 3.40 17.74 -11.09
N ASP A 356 2.27 17.48 -11.75
CA ASP A 356 1.91 16.16 -12.26
C ASP A 356 2.19 16.07 -13.76
N PHE A 357 3.09 15.17 -14.15
CA PHE A 357 3.36 14.88 -15.56
C PHE A 357 2.67 13.59 -15.98
N ASP A 358 1.58 13.77 -16.73
CA ASP A 358 0.89 12.70 -17.46
C ASP A 358 1.53 12.52 -18.84
N ILE A 359 2.38 11.50 -19.00
CA ILE A 359 3.00 11.18 -20.29
C ILE A 359 2.34 9.94 -20.88
N ASP A 360 1.61 10.11 -21.99
CA ASP A 360 0.98 9.03 -22.74
C ASP A 360 1.97 8.41 -23.73
N PHE A 361 2.08 7.08 -23.66
CA PHE A 361 2.81 6.23 -24.60
C PHE A 361 1.84 5.34 -25.38
N SER A 362 2.28 4.87 -26.55
CA SER A 362 1.61 3.75 -27.21
C SER A 362 1.55 2.53 -26.27
N TRP A 363 0.41 1.85 -26.25
CA TRP A 363 0.24 0.62 -25.47
C TRP A 363 1.22 -0.50 -25.85
N LYS A 364 1.79 -0.46 -27.05
CA LYS A 364 2.80 -1.44 -27.52
C LYS A 364 4.21 -1.13 -27.00
N GLU A 365 4.48 0.12 -26.61
CA GLU A 365 5.84 0.62 -26.31
C GLU A 365 6.02 0.96 -24.82
N ARG A 366 4.92 1.13 -24.08
CA ARG A 366 4.92 1.51 -22.66
C ARG A 366 5.79 0.61 -21.79
N ASP A 367 5.74 -0.71 -21.99
CA ASP A 367 6.47 -1.63 -21.14
C ASP A 367 8.00 -1.51 -21.35
N GLU A 368 8.43 -1.13 -22.56
CA GLU A 368 9.84 -0.90 -22.86
C GLU A 368 10.40 0.35 -22.17
N ILE A 369 9.59 1.41 -22.05
CA ILE A 369 10.02 2.62 -21.35
C ILE A 369 10.00 2.40 -19.83
N ILE A 370 9.06 1.61 -19.31
CA ILE A 370 9.07 1.21 -17.89
C ILE A 370 10.35 0.43 -17.60
N LYS A 371 10.70 -0.55 -18.43
CA LYS A 371 11.95 -1.31 -18.28
C LYS A 371 13.18 -0.39 -18.26
N TYR A 372 13.23 0.60 -19.15
CA TYR A 372 14.29 1.61 -19.14
C TYR A 372 14.37 2.36 -17.81
N ILE A 373 13.24 2.78 -17.23
CA ILE A 373 13.21 3.49 -15.95
C ILE A 373 13.82 2.62 -14.84
N PHE A 374 13.44 1.34 -14.76
CA PHE A 374 14.02 0.41 -13.78
C PHE A 374 15.53 0.22 -13.98
N GLU A 375 15.99 0.07 -15.23
CA GLU A 375 17.42 -0.10 -15.55
C GLU A 375 18.25 1.17 -15.27
N LYS A 376 17.69 2.35 -15.57
CA LYS A 376 18.37 3.65 -15.45
C LYS A 376 18.45 4.13 -14.00
N TYR A 377 17.36 4.00 -13.25
CA TYR A 377 17.23 4.57 -11.90
C TYR A 377 17.44 3.54 -10.78
N GLY A 378 17.56 2.25 -11.12
CA GLY A 378 17.89 1.18 -10.19
C GLY A 378 16.64 0.48 -9.63
N TYR A 379 16.65 -0.85 -9.69
CA TYR A 379 15.56 -1.70 -9.19
C TYR A 379 15.31 -1.55 -7.68
N GLU A 380 16.28 -1.02 -6.93
CA GLU A 380 16.16 -0.77 -5.49
C GLU A 380 15.54 0.59 -5.14
N ARG A 381 15.34 1.48 -6.13
CA ARG A 381 14.77 2.84 -5.93
C ARG A 381 13.49 3.09 -6.69
N VAL A 382 13.15 2.20 -7.62
CA VAL A 382 11.99 2.28 -8.49
C VAL A 382 10.99 1.18 -8.12
N ALA A 383 9.71 1.53 -8.04
CA ALA A 383 8.63 0.55 -8.07
C ALA A 383 7.41 1.11 -8.79
N MET A 384 6.57 0.21 -9.28
CA MET A 384 5.23 0.57 -9.69
C MET A 384 4.37 0.84 -8.44
N ILE A 385 3.39 1.72 -8.55
CA ILE A 385 2.43 1.96 -7.47
C ILE A 385 1.36 0.85 -7.51
N SER A 386 0.91 0.35 -6.37
CA SER A 386 -0.19 -0.60 -6.33
C SER A 386 -1.56 0.07 -6.36
N THR A 387 -2.56 -0.70 -6.78
CA THR A 387 -3.98 -0.38 -6.64
C THR A 387 -4.68 -1.52 -5.91
N THR A 388 -5.39 -1.21 -4.84
CA THR A 388 -6.19 -2.19 -4.12
C THR A 388 -7.53 -2.43 -4.81
N VAL A 389 -7.74 -3.64 -5.33
CA VAL A 389 -9.03 -4.04 -5.89
C VAL A 389 -9.95 -4.46 -4.76
N THR A 390 -11.08 -3.78 -4.63
CA THR A 390 -12.04 -4.01 -3.54
C THR A 390 -13.29 -4.76 -3.99
N PHE A 391 -14.01 -5.34 -3.03
CA PHE A 391 -15.29 -5.99 -3.28
C PHE A 391 -16.39 -4.98 -3.65
N ARG A 392 -16.97 -5.17 -4.84
CA ARG A 392 -18.22 -4.53 -5.30
C ARG A 392 -19.40 -5.48 -5.21
N ALA A 393 -20.63 -4.99 -5.29
CA ALA A 393 -21.87 -5.76 -5.04
C ALA A 393 -21.88 -7.14 -5.72
N ARG A 394 -21.70 -7.18 -7.04
CA ARG A 394 -21.73 -8.43 -7.80
C ARG A 394 -20.60 -9.39 -7.39
N SER A 395 -19.37 -8.89 -7.21
CA SER A 395 -18.24 -9.75 -6.78
C SER A 395 -18.39 -10.23 -5.35
N ALA A 396 -18.84 -9.38 -4.43
CA ALA A 396 -19.05 -9.72 -3.02
C ALA A 396 -20.09 -10.83 -2.90
N PHE A 397 -21.26 -10.65 -3.51
CA PHE A 397 -22.33 -11.65 -3.54
C PHE A 397 -21.84 -12.99 -4.09
N ARG A 398 -21.14 -12.97 -5.25
CA ARG A 398 -20.67 -14.20 -5.89
C ARG A 398 -19.68 -14.96 -5.01
N GLU A 399 -18.72 -14.28 -4.38
CA GLU A 399 -17.69 -14.94 -3.58
C GLU A 399 -18.23 -15.46 -2.25
N VAL A 400 -19.10 -14.70 -1.58
CA VAL A 400 -19.80 -15.18 -0.38
C VAL A 400 -20.69 -16.38 -0.71
N ALA A 401 -21.49 -16.32 -1.77
CA ALA A 401 -22.34 -17.46 -2.14
C ALA A 401 -21.53 -18.73 -2.46
N LYS A 402 -20.37 -18.60 -3.12
CA LYS A 402 -19.47 -19.75 -3.32
C LYS A 402 -18.94 -20.32 -2.00
N ALA A 403 -18.57 -19.47 -1.05
CA ALA A 403 -18.11 -19.91 0.27
C ALA A 403 -19.20 -20.68 1.05
N PHE A 404 -20.48 -20.41 0.77
CA PHE A 404 -21.61 -21.18 1.29
C PHE A 404 -21.96 -22.42 0.43
N GLY A 405 -21.16 -22.76 -0.57
CA GLY A 405 -21.30 -23.98 -1.37
C GLY A 405 -22.24 -23.90 -2.57
N PHE A 406 -22.74 -22.71 -2.94
CA PHE A 406 -23.62 -22.56 -4.10
C PHE A 406 -22.86 -22.71 -5.43
N THR A 407 -23.51 -23.34 -6.40
CA THR A 407 -22.96 -23.51 -7.75
C THR A 407 -22.94 -22.21 -8.53
N ASN A 408 -22.05 -22.11 -9.53
CA ASN A 408 -22.01 -20.95 -10.42
C ASN A 408 -23.35 -20.71 -11.15
N GLU A 409 -24.13 -21.76 -11.42
CA GLU A 409 -25.44 -21.64 -12.07
C GLU A 409 -26.45 -20.93 -11.15
N GLU A 410 -26.59 -21.41 -9.91
CA GLU A 410 -27.48 -20.82 -8.91
C GLU A 410 -27.12 -19.36 -8.64
N ILE A 411 -25.83 -19.08 -8.46
CA ILE A 411 -25.31 -17.73 -8.24
C ILE A 411 -25.60 -16.82 -9.45
N SER A 412 -25.55 -17.36 -10.67
CA SER A 412 -25.78 -16.58 -11.89
C SER A 412 -27.25 -16.18 -12.08
N LYS A 413 -28.21 -16.93 -11.51
CA LYS A 413 -29.64 -16.57 -11.50
C LYS A 413 -29.88 -15.24 -10.76
N TYR A 414 -29.09 -14.96 -9.72
CA TYR A 414 -29.16 -13.73 -8.94
C TYR A 414 -28.20 -12.66 -9.47
N SER A 415 -26.91 -12.98 -9.63
CA SER A 415 -25.85 -11.99 -9.88
C SER A 415 -25.99 -11.22 -11.20
N ARG A 416 -26.67 -11.77 -12.21
CA ARG A 416 -26.96 -11.06 -13.47
C ARG A 416 -27.91 -9.87 -13.29
N LYS A 417 -28.80 -9.93 -12.29
CA LYS A 417 -29.78 -8.87 -11.96
C LYS A 417 -29.26 -7.89 -10.90
N ILE A 418 -28.02 -8.06 -10.45
CA ILE A 418 -27.35 -7.13 -9.52
C ILE A 418 -26.67 -6.03 -10.37
N PRO A 419 -27.10 -4.75 -10.26
CA PRO A 419 -26.50 -3.63 -10.99
C PRO A 419 -25.06 -3.36 -10.56
N TRP A 420 -24.38 -2.50 -11.31
CA TRP A 420 -23.11 -1.94 -10.88
C TRP A 420 -23.35 -0.97 -9.70
N THR A 421 -23.06 -1.42 -8.48
CA THR A 421 -23.26 -0.65 -7.26
C THR A 421 -22.33 -1.11 -6.14
N ASP A 422 -22.36 -0.38 -5.02
CA ASP A 422 -21.66 -0.72 -3.80
C ASP A 422 -22.27 -1.96 -3.13
N ALA A 423 -21.44 -2.82 -2.55
CA ALA A 423 -21.95 -4.02 -1.88
C ALA A 423 -22.78 -3.70 -0.63
N ALA A 424 -22.60 -2.52 -0.01
CA ALA A 424 -23.43 -2.05 1.10
C ALA A 424 -24.93 -1.97 0.73
N ASN A 425 -25.25 -1.83 -0.57
CA ASN A 425 -26.63 -1.75 -1.05
C ASN A 425 -27.30 -3.11 -1.22
N LEU A 426 -26.56 -4.23 -1.14
CA LEU A 426 -27.04 -5.59 -1.37
C LEU A 426 -28.35 -5.93 -0.61
N PRO A 427 -28.49 -5.63 0.69
CA PRO A 427 -29.69 -5.98 1.46
C PRO A 427 -30.95 -5.21 1.01
N ARG A 428 -30.78 -4.05 0.34
CA ARG A 428 -31.87 -3.15 -0.09
C ARG A 428 -31.94 -3.01 -1.62
N LEU A 429 -31.29 -3.89 -2.37
CA LEU A 429 -31.18 -3.79 -3.83
C LEU A 429 -32.54 -3.69 -4.54
N SER A 430 -33.53 -4.48 -4.10
CA SER A 430 -34.87 -4.50 -4.70
C SER A 430 -35.67 -3.22 -4.43
N GLU A 431 -35.32 -2.45 -3.41
CA GLU A 431 -35.90 -1.15 -3.10
C GLU A 431 -35.25 -0.04 -3.94
N LEU A 432 -33.94 -0.15 -4.18
CA LEU A 432 -33.13 0.86 -4.86
C LEU A 432 -33.16 0.75 -6.39
N PHE A 433 -33.29 -0.45 -6.94
CA PHE A 433 -33.14 -0.69 -8.37
C PHE A 433 -34.31 -1.50 -8.97
N PRO A 434 -35.03 -0.96 -9.97
CA PRO A 434 -36.15 -1.66 -10.60
C PRO A 434 -35.80 -3.03 -11.18
N GLU A 435 -34.62 -3.17 -11.79
CA GLU A 435 -34.11 -4.42 -12.36
C GLU A 435 -33.84 -5.52 -11.32
N SER A 436 -33.70 -5.15 -10.04
CA SER A 436 -33.46 -6.06 -8.92
C SER A 436 -34.74 -6.44 -8.16
N LYS A 437 -35.93 -5.92 -8.53
CA LYS A 437 -37.20 -6.21 -7.82
C LYS A 437 -37.55 -7.69 -7.73
N GLY A 438 -37.14 -8.48 -8.72
CA GLY A 438 -37.35 -9.93 -8.74
C GLY A 438 -36.35 -10.75 -7.91
N LEU A 439 -35.44 -10.11 -7.17
CA LEU A 439 -34.47 -10.80 -6.30
C LEU A 439 -35.05 -10.95 -4.89
N ASN A 440 -35.23 -12.19 -4.44
CA ASN A 440 -35.74 -12.48 -3.10
C ASN A 440 -34.60 -12.65 -2.09
N PHE A 441 -33.98 -11.53 -1.72
CA PHE A 441 -32.92 -11.50 -0.70
C PHE A 441 -33.43 -11.50 0.74
N LYS A 442 -34.75 -11.63 0.95
CA LYS A 442 -35.35 -11.67 2.30
C LYS A 442 -35.47 -13.09 2.86
N GLN A 443 -35.26 -14.12 2.04
CA GLN A 443 -35.33 -15.54 2.44
C GLN A 443 -33.94 -16.14 2.65
N GLU A 444 -33.83 -17.07 3.59
CA GLU A 444 -32.61 -17.88 3.73
C GLU A 444 -32.46 -18.84 2.55
N PRO A 445 -31.22 -19.15 2.12
CA PRO A 445 -29.93 -18.70 2.69
C PRO A 445 -29.45 -17.35 2.12
N TRP A 446 -30.18 -16.77 1.17
CA TRP A 446 -29.76 -15.56 0.46
C TRP A 446 -29.70 -14.34 1.37
N LYS A 447 -30.59 -14.23 2.35
CA LYS A 447 -30.57 -13.17 3.37
C LYS A 447 -29.24 -13.13 4.13
N THR A 448 -28.76 -14.28 4.62
CA THR A 448 -27.44 -14.38 5.26
C THR A 448 -26.32 -14.00 4.29
N ILE A 449 -26.36 -14.50 3.05
CA ILE A 449 -25.35 -14.22 2.02
C ILE A 449 -25.25 -12.72 1.69
N VAL A 450 -26.37 -12.03 1.43
CA VAL A 450 -26.31 -10.58 1.12
C VAL A 450 -25.92 -9.75 2.34
N ASN A 451 -26.29 -10.15 3.55
CA ASN A 451 -25.86 -9.45 4.77
C ASN A 451 -24.34 -9.52 4.92
N LEU A 452 -23.75 -10.72 4.84
CA LEU A 452 -22.29 -10.90 4.90
C LEU A 452 -21.58 -10.22 3.71
N ALA A 453 -22.13 -10.33 2.50
CA ALA A 453 -21.58 -9.67 1.32
C ALA A 453 -21.63 -8.14 1.43
N SER A 454 -22.60 -7.58 2.16
CA SER A 454 -22.67 -6.14 2.44
C SER A 454 -21.66 -5.67 3.47
N GLN A 455 -21.29 -6.52 4.44
CA GLN A 455 -20.27 -6.21 5.44
C GLN A 455 -18.87 -6.13 4.84
N ILE A 456 -18.58 -6.93 3.80
CA ILE A 456 -17.30 -6.87 3.07
C ILE A 456 -17.27 -5.78 1.99
N ALA A 457 -18.22 -4.85 1.99
CA ALA A 457 -18.23 -3.74 1.04
C ALA A 457 -16.91 -2.97 1.10
N ARG A 458 -16.30 -2.76 -0.08
CA ARG A 458 -15.00 -2.08 -0.22
C ARG A 458 -13.83 -2.77 0.50
N PHE A 459 -13.99 -3.99 1.00
CA PHE A 459 -12.86 -4.70 1.59
C PHE A 459 -11.81 -4.98 0.52
N PRO A 460 -10.52 -4.84 0.85
CA PRO A 460 -9.43 -5.26 -0.02
C PRO A 460 -9.54 -6.74 -0.40
N ARG A 461 -9.47 -7.05 -1.70
CA ARG A 461 -9.50 -8.43 -2.21
C ARG A 461 -8.13 -8.88 -2.70
N HIS A 462 -7.45 -8.04 -3.48
CA HIS A 462 -6.10 -8.29 -3.98
C HIS A 462 -5.48 -7.00 -4.51
N LEU A 463 -4.15 -6.98 -4.57
CA LEU A 463 -3.40 -5.92 -5.24
C LEU A 463 -3.43 -6.11 -6.75
N SER A 464 -3.49 -4.98 -7.44
CA SER A 464 -3.22 -4.82 -8.86
C SER A 464 -2.16 -3.74 -9.05
N ILE A 465 -1.70 -3.56 -10.29
CA ILE A 465 -0.73 -2.52 -10.64
C ILE A 465 -1.50 -1.25 -11.02
N HIS A 466 -1.08 -0.09 -10.51
CA HIS A 466 -1.61 1.19 -10.97
C HIS A 466 -1.32 1.36 -12.47
N PRO A 467 -2.32 1.77 -13.29
CA PRO A 467 -2.18 1.79 -14.74
C PRO A 467 -1.14 2.78 -15.26
N GLY A 468 -0.72 3.78 -14.45
CA GLY A 468 0.28 4.77 -14.84
C GLY A 468 1.43 4.97 -13.85
N GLY A 469 1.20 4.66 -12.58
CA GLY A 469 1.96 5.26 -11.48
C GLY A 469 3.26 4.54 -11.25
N ILE A 470 4.37 5.24 -11.44
CA ILE A 470 5.70 4.80 -11.03
C ILE A 470 6.23 5.78 -10.00
N VAL A 471 6.97 5.25 -9.02
CA VAL A 471 7.65 6.06 -8.01
C VAL A 471 9.16 5.85 -8.14
N ILE A 472 9.90 6.94 -8.09
CA ILE A 472 11.36 6.96 -8.05
C ILE A 472 11.75 7.67 -6.77
N THR A 473 12.61 7.04 -5.97
CA THR A 473 12.97 7.53 -4.63
C THR A 473 14.43 7.98 -4.56
N PRO A 474 14.78 8.94 -3.68
CA PRO A 474 16.17 9.42 -3.55
C PRO A 474 17.13 8.36 -3.02
N THR A 475 16.65 7.52 -2.09
CA THR A 475 17.39 6.38 -1.51
C THR A 475 16.72 5.06 -1.89
N LYS A 476 16.97 3.96 -1.16
CA LYS A 476 16.28 2.71 -1.45
C LYS A 476 14.79 2.91 -1.15
N ILE A 477 13.93 2.40 -2.02
CA ILE A 477 12.48 2.53 -1.83
C ILE A 477 12.00 1.87 -0.54
N THR A 478 12.71 0.82 -0.10
CA THR A 478 12.48 0.12 1.17
C THR A 478 12.84 0.95 2.41
N ASP A 479 13.43 2.13 2.25
CA ASP A 479 13.53 3.10 3.35
C ASP A 479 12.20 3.83 3.61
N TYR A 480 11.26 3.77 2.66
CA TYR A 480 9.98 4.48 2.72
C TYR A 480 8.77 3.54 2.75
N VAL A 481 8.79 2.45 1.99
CA VAL A 481 7.65 1.52 1.86
C VAL A 481 8.10 0.08 1.63
N ALA A 482 7.29 -0.88 2.11
CA ALA A 482 7.44 -2.27 1.75
C ALA A 482 6.96 -2.54 0.31
N LEU A 483 7.54 -3.55 -0.33
CA LEU A 483 7.21 -3.94 -1.71
C LEU A 483 6.71 -5.38 -1.79
N GLU A 484 5.95 -5.68 -2.85
CA GLU A 484 5.61 -7.06 -3.21
C GLU A 484 5.39 -7.25 -4.73
N TYR A 485 5.26 -8.49 -5.18
CA TYR A 485 4.87 -8.78 -6.55
C TYR A 485 3.36 -8.55 -6.74
N ALA A 486 2.98 -7.92 -7.85
CA ALA A 486 1.60 -7.96 -8.29
C ALA A 486 1.22 -9.38 -8.76
N LYS A 487 -0.06 -9.77 -8.59
CA LYS A 487 -0.55 -11.12 -8.97
C LYS A 487 -0.27 -11.49 -10.44
N ASN A 488 -0.18 -10.49 -11.33
CA ASN A 488 0.19 -10.70 -12.73
C ASN A 488 1.72 -10.78 -12.86
N LYS A 489 2.27 -11.96 -12.59
CA LYS A 489 3.71 -12.27 -12.69
C LYS A 489 4.34 -12.03 -14.09
N GLY A 490 3.54 -11.72 -15.12
CA GLY A 490 3.98 -11.67 -16.52
C GLY A 490 5.09 -10.65 -16.83
N LEU A 491 5.19 -9.56 -16.05
CA LEU A 491 6.28 -8.57 -16.19
C LEU A 491 7.28 -8.60 -15.02
N GLY A 492 7.06 -9.45 -14.00
CA GLY A 492 7.92 -9.48 -12.80
C GLY A 492 8.02 -8.15 -12.04
N LEU A 493 7.09 -7.22 -12.26
CA LEU A 493 7.17 -5.87 -11.70
C LEU A 493 6.85 -5.88 -10.20
N ILE A 494 7.71 -5.19 -9.46
CA ILE A 494 7.57 -4.95 -8.04
C ILE A 494 6.65 -3.74 -7.84
N VAL A 495 5.68 -3.87 -6.93
CA VAL A 495 4.76 -2.80 -6.56
C VAL A 495 4.97 -2.36 -5.11
N THR A 496 4.63 -1.11 -4.81
CA THR A 496 4.49 -0.61 -3.43
C THR A 496 3.33 -1.32 -2.74
N GLN A 497 3.44 -1.64 -1.45
CA GLN A 497 2.29 -2.14 -0.69
C GLN A 497 1.23 -1.05 -0.43
N PRO A 498 1.60 0.17 -0.01
CA PRO A 498 0.65 1.27 0.05
C PRO A 498 0.20 1.70 -1.35
N ASP A 499 -1.05 2.15 -1.46
CA ASP A 499 -1.65 2.63 -2.70
C ASP A 499 -1.22 4.05 -3.05
N MET A 500 -1.69 4.57 -4.18
CA MET A 500 -1.33 5.90 -4.69
C MET A 500 -1.55 7.02 -3.66
N TYR A 501 -2.70 7.04 -2.98
CA TYR A 501 -3.00 8.08 -1.99
C TYR A 501 -2.02 8.03 -0.81
N SER A 502 -1.67 6.81 -0.37
CA SER A 502 -0.70 6.60 0.69
C SER A 502 0.71 7.02 0.26
N ILE A 503 1.09 6.76 -1.00
CA ILE A 503 2.38 7.19 -1.58
C ILE A 503 2.46 8.72 -1.65
N GLU A 504 1.37 9.39 -2.03
CA GLU A 504 1.27 10.85 -2.05
C GLU A 504 1.33 11.45 -0.63
N ASP A 505 0.62 10.87 0.34
CA ASP A 505 0.66 11.25 1.76
C ASP A 505 2.07 11.10 2.35
N LEU A 506 2.82 10.06 1.91
CA LEU A 506 4.23 9.89 2.26
C LEU A 506 5.14 10.91 1.58
N GLY A 507 4.63 11.78 0.71
CA GLY A 507 5.41 12.79 0.00
C GLY A 507 6.32 12.23 -1.10
N LEU A 508 6.10 10.97 -1.50
CA LEU A 508 6.85 10.38 -2.62
C LEU A 508 6.25 10.87 -3.95
N ILE A 509 7.10 11.32 -4.85
CA ILE A 509 6.65 11.91 -6.11
C ILE A 509 6.35 10.81 -7.13
N LYS A 510 5.11 10.79 -7.65
CA LYS A 510 4.68 9.90 -8.72
C LYS A 510 5.01 10.49 -10.09
N ILE A 511 5.25 9.60 -11.05
CA ILE A 511 5.27 9.91 -12.48
C ILE A 511 4.22 9.01 -13.12
N ASP A 512 3.35 9.58 -13.95
CA ASP A 512 2.33 8.80 -14.65
C ASP A 512 2.77 8.47 -16.07
N ILE A 513 3.23 7.23 -16.23
CA ILE A 513 3.60 6.61 -17.50
C ILE A 513 2.38 5.87 -18.03
N LEU A 514 1.60 6.56 -18.85
CA LEU A 514 0.26 6.13 -19.26
C LEU A 514 0.29 5.39 -20.59
N SER A 515 -0.76 4.60 -20.81
CA SER A 515 -0.98 3.87 -22.06
C SER A 515 -2.17 4.43 -22.81
N GLN A 516 -1.96 4.84 -24.06
CA GLN A 516 -3.03 5.27 -24.94
C GLN A 516 -3.09 4.44 -26.21
N ARG A 517 -4.27 3.87 -26.51
CA ARG A 517 -4.48 3.02 -27.69
C ARG A 517 -4.42 3.81 -28.99
N SER A 518 -4.98 5.02 -28.99
CA SER A 518 -5.01 5.89 -30.18
C SER A 518 -3.62 6.25 -30.69
N LEU A 519 -2.62 6.37 -29.81
CA LEU A 519 -1.22 6.59 -30.20
C LEU A 519 -0.65 5.40 -30.97
N GLY A 520 -0.94 4.18 -30.54
CA GLY A 520 -0.54 2.98 -31.28
C GLY A 520 -1.17 2.92 -32.67
N VAL A 521 -2.45 3.28 -32.79
CA VAL A 521 -3.15 3.33 -34.09
C VAL A 521 -2.54 4.40 -35.00
N LEU A 522 -2.26 5.59 -34.47
CA LEU A 522 -1.63 6.68 -35.23
C LEU A 522 -0.26 6.25 -35.78
N ARG A 523 0.57 5.64 -34.93
CA ARG A 523 1.90 5.14 -35.29
C ARG A 523 1.81 4.09 -36.41
N ASP A 524 0.99 3.05 -36.22
CA ASP A 524 0.82 1.97 -37.21
C ASP A 524 0.31 2.54 -38.56
N THR A 525 -0.54 3.57 -38.52
CA THR A 525 -1.03 4.27 -39.71
C THR A 525 0.11 5.03 -40.42
N MET A 526 0.94 5.76 -39.67
CA MET A 526 2.09 6.49 -40.23
C MET A 526 3.14 5.56 -40.83
N GLU A 527 3.42 4.43 -40.19
CA GLU A 527 4.31 3.39 -40.72
C GLU A 527 3.77 2.80 -42.02
N SER A 528 2.48 2.47 -42.06
CA SER A 528 1.81 1.95 -43.26
C SER A 528 1.83 2.94 -44.43
N ILE A 529 1.77 4.25 -44.17
CA ILE A 529 1.91 5.28 -45.21
C ILE A 529 3.35 5.37 -45.70
N LYS A 530 4.34 5.32 -44.79
CA LYS A 530 5.77 5.35 -45.14
C LYS A 530 6.19 4.14 -45.96
N SER A 531 5.65 2.95 -45.67
CA SER A 531 5.99 1.70 -46.39
C SER A 531 5.34 1.58 -47.78
N ARG A 532 4.41 2.47 -48.13
CA ARG A 532 3.78 2.54 -49.46
C ARG A 532 4.53 3.48 -50.43
N LYS A 533 5.53 4.21 -49.94
CA LYS A 533 6.52 4.91 -50.76
C LYS A 533 7.71 4.00 -50.99
#